data_AF-A0A5C8IR46-F1
#
_entry.id   AF-A0A5C8IR46-F1
#
_cell.length_a   1.000
_cell.length_b   1.000
_cell.length_c   1.000
_cell.angle_alpha   90.00
_cell.angle_beta   90.00
_cell.angle_gamma   90.00
#
_symmetry.space_group_name_H-M   'P 1'
#
loop_
_entity.id
_entity.type
_entity.pdbx_description
1 polymer ?
#
loop_
_entity_poly.entity_id
_entity_poly.type
_entity_poly.pdbx_seq_one_letter_code
_entity_poly.pdbx_strand_id
1 'polypeptide(L)'
;MYIVGFIKLSNPRIIINPVSCKDEGELYQWLRGFLNEKDFRLSTPISKESLGQALASGRPTLINFDGHEVALLLGSAAVVKEATDRSVHVPLNM
;
A
#
# COMPACT_ATOMS: atom_id res chain seq x y z
N MET A 1 3.57 13.04 -4.72
CA MET A 1 2.28 12.31 -4.69
C MET A 1 2.56 10.82 -4.66
N TYR A 2 2.02 10.17 -3.64
CA TYR A 2 2.15 8.74 -3.38
C TYR A 2 0.80 8.05 -3.55
N ILE A 3 0.83 6.76 -3.85
CA ILE A 3 -0.36 5.91 -3.91
C ILE A 3 -0.16 4.76 -2.93
N VAL A 4 -1.22 4.40 -2.22
CA VAL A 4 -1.32 3.16 -1.44
C VAL A 4 -2.64 2.47 -1.77
N GLY A 5 -2.62 1.15 -1.89
CA GLY A 5 -3.83 0.37 -2.09
C GLY A 5 -3.57 -1.11 -1.90
N PHE A 6 -4.62 -1.91 -1.82
CA PHE A 6 -4.45 -3.35 -1.72
C PHE A 6 -4.01 -3.92 -3.06
N ILE A 7 -3.21 -4.96 -3.03
CA ILE A 7 -2.84 -5.72 -4.21
C ILE A 7 -3.00 -7.21 -3.92
N LYS A 8 -3.59 -7.92 -4.88
CA LYS A 8 -3.52 -9.38 -4.90
C LYS A 8 -2.19 -9.78 -5.50
N LEU A 9 -1.43 -10.63 -4.80
CA LEU A 9 -0.11 -11.06 -5.26
C LEU A 9 -0.17 -12.05 -6.45
N SER A 10 -1.36 -12.60 -6.72
CA SER A 10 -1.65 -13.45 -7.88
C SER A 10 -1.82 -12.64 -9.17
N ASN A 11 -1.46 -13.21 -10.33
CA ASN A 11 -1.68 -12.57 -11.63
C ASN A 11 -3.18 -12.50 -11.99
N PRO A 12 -3.69 -11.38 -12.55
CA PRO A 12 -3.00 -10.11 -12.83
C PRO A 12 -2.79 -9.24 -11.58
N ARG A 13 -1.74 -8.40 -11.58
CA ARG A 13 -1.41 -7.50 -10.47
C ARG A 13 -2.33 -6.28 -10.47
N ILE A 14 -3.45 -6.41 -9.78
CA ILE A 14 -4.48 -5.36 -9.68
C ILE A 14 -4.34 -4.63 -8.35
N ILE A 15 -4.22 -3.30 -8.40
CA ILE A 15 -4.40 -2.45 -7.22
C ILE A 15 -5.88 -2.16 -7.00
N ILE A 16 -6.33 -2.40 -5.78
CA ILE A 16 -7.70 -2.28 -5.31
C ILE A 16 -7.77 -1.11 -4.34
N ASN A 17 -8.74 -0.23 -4.55
CA ASN A 17 -8.99 0.96 -3.73
C ASN A 17 -7.73 1.82 -3.53
N PRO A 18 -7.08 2.28 -4.62
CA PRO A 18 -5.92 3.16 -4.51
C PRO A 18 -6.31 4.49 -3.87
N VAL A 19 -5.64 4.82 -2.77
CA VAL A 19 -5.71 6.11 -2.08
C VAL A 19 -4.52 6.94 -2.51
N SER A 20 -4.79 8.19 -2.92
CA SER A 20 -3.74 9.15 -3.27
C SER A 20 -3.37 9.98 -2.05
N CYS A 21 -2.08 10.01 -1.71
CA CYS A 21 -1.53 10.81 -0.63
C CYS A 21 -0.63 11.91 -1.24
N LYS A 22 -0.74 13.14 -0.74
CA LYS A 22 0.00 14.30 -1.25
C LYS A 22 1.48 14.18 -0.93
N ASP A 23 1.79 13.73 0.28
CA ASP A 23 3.14 13.59 0.83
C ASP A 23 3.29 12.31 1.69
N GLU A 24 4.53 12.06 2.15
CA GLU A 24 4.89 10.91 2.98
C GLU A 24 4.18 10.92 4.35
N GLY A 25 3.93 12.12 4.90
CA GLY A 25 3.25 12.28 6.17
C GLY A 25 1.80 11.82 6.09
N GLU A 26 1.08 12.21 5.03
CA GLU A 26 -0.29 11.76 4.78
C GLU A 26 -0.36 10.24 4.57
N LEU A 27 0.60 9.68 3.82
CA LEU A 27 0.70 8.22 3.62
C LEU A 27 0.94 7.48 4.94
N TYR A 28 1.84 7.99 5.79
CA TYR A 28 2.11 7.40 7.10
C TYR A 28 0.88 7.43 8.02
N GLN A 29 0.13 8.55 8.02
CA GLN A 29 -1.11 8.66 8.81
C GLN A 29 -2.16 7.68 8.33
N TRP A 30 -2.33 7.54 7.01
CA TRP A 30 -3.26 6.57 6.44
C TRP A 30 -2.91 5.14 6.87
N LEU A 31 -1.64 4.76 6.77
CA LEU A 31 -1.16 3.44 7.20
C LEU A 31 -1.41 3.21 8.70
N ARG A 32 -1.08 4.18 9.57
CA ARG A 32 -1.35 4.04 11.01
C ARG A 32 -2.83 3.90 11.32
N GLY A 33 -3.70 4.68 10.68
CA GLY A 33 -5.14 4.59 10.86
C GLY A 33 -5.66 3.21 10.48
N PHE A 34 -5.39 2.80 9.24
CA PHE A 34 -5.84 1.53 8.69
C PHE A 34 -5.35 0.32 9.50
N LEU A 35 -4.07 0.31 9.88
CA LEU A 35 -3.48 -0.81 10.63
C LEU A 35 -3.98 -0.87 12.09
N ASN A 36 -4.22 0.27 12.72
CA ASN A 36 -4.79 0.33 14.07
C ASN A 36 -6.26 -0.11 14.10
N GLU A 37 -7.04 0.21 13.07
CA GLU A 37 -8.49 -0.10 13.04
C GLU A 37 -8.80 -1.59 12.85
N LYS A 38 -7.83 -2.39 12.41
CA LYS A 38 -8.10 -3.75 11.90
C LYS A 38 -7.26 -4.87 12.50
N ASP A 39 -6.44 -4.59 13.52
CA ASP A 39 -5.60 -5.57 14.23
C ASP A 39 -4.82 -6.49 13.28
N PHE A 40 -4.29 -5.92 12.19
CA PHE A 40 -3.49 -6.70 11.26
C PHE A 40 -2.14 -7.00 11.88
N ARG A 41 -1.83 -8.29 12.09
CA ARG A 41 -0.48 -8.73 12.43
C ARG A 41 0.43 -8.50 11.23
N LEU A 42 1.24 -7.45 11.32
CA LEU A 42 2.30 -7.19 10.36
C LEU A 42 3.52 -8.01 10.72
N SER A 43 4.12 -8.67 9.73
CA SER A 43 5.42 -9.33 9.92
C SER A 43 6.54 -8.30 10.16
N THR A 44 6.33 -7.01 9.84
CA THR A 44 7.27 -5.92 10.13
C THR A 44 6.52 -4.65 10.52
N PRO A 45 6.79 -4.04 11.69
CA PRO A 45 6.16 -2.78 12.08
C PRO A 45 6.63 -1.62 11.19
N ILE A 46 5.70 -0.76 10.77
CA ILE A 46 6.00 0.39 9.91
C ILE A 46 6.33 1.61 10.77
N SER A 47 7.59 2.04 10.74
CA SER A 47 8.03 3.34 11.26
C SER A 47 8.14 4.38 10.14
N LYS A 48 8.11 5.67 10.47
CA LYS A 48 8.35 6.75 9.49
C LYS A 48 9.67 6.57 8.75
N GLU A 49 10.73 6.22 9.48
CA GLU A 49 12.06 5.99 8.90
C GLU A 49 12.05 4.83 7.90
N SER A 50 11.43 3.71 8.25
CA SER A 50 11.31 2.55 7.35
C SER A 50 10.48 2.89 6.10
N LEU A 51 9.43 3.70 6.25
CA LEU A 51 8.61 4.17 5.13
C LEU A 51 9.40 5.09 4.21
N GLY A 52 10.12 6.07 4.76
CA GLY A 52 10.96 6.98 3.99
C GLY A 52 12.04 6.24 3.19
N GLN A 53 12.72 5.27 3.82
CA GLN A 53 13.69 4.41 3.13
C GLN A 53 13.04 3.59 2.01
N ALA A 54 11.87 3.02 2.26
CA ALA A 54 11.16 2.23 1.28
C ALA A 54 10.73 3.07 0.07
N LEU A 55 10.26 4.30 0.29
CA LEU A 55 9.90 5.25 -0.78
C LEU A 55 11.12 5.75 -1.57
N ALA A 56 12.25 5.97 -0.89
CA ALA A 56 13.50 6.39 -1.52
C ALA A 56 14.11 5.31 -2.44
N SER A 57 13.72 4.05 -2.27
CA SER A 57 14.22 2.93 -3.10
C SER A 57 13.86 3.02 -4.58
N GLY A 58 12.89 3.87 -4.95
CA GLY A 58 12.39 4.00 -6.32
C GLY A 58 11.62 2.78 -6.82
N ARG A 59 11.28 1.84 -5.94
CA ARG A 59 10.53 0.61 -6.25
C ARG A 59 9.21 0.59 -5.50
N PRO A 60 8.20 -0.14 -5.99
CA PRO A 60 6.97 -0.32 -5.22
C PRO A 60 7.27 -1.13 -3.96
N THR A 61 6.76 -0.66 -2.84
CA THR A 61 6.90 -1.33 -1.55
C THR A 61 5.66 -2.16 -1.27
N LEU A 62 5.87 -3.40 -0.86
CA LEU A 62 4.83 -4.32 -0.44
C LEU A 62 4.84 -4.46 1.07
N ILE A 63 3.69 -4.27 1.70
CA ILE A 63 3.47 -4.60 3.11
C ILE A 63 2.57 -5.84 3.12
N ASN A 64 3.14 -6.97 3.50
CA ASN A 64 2.40 -8.22 3.60
C ASN A 64 1.63 -8.29 4.92
N PHE A 65 0.42 -8.86 4.87
CA PHE A 65 -0.34 -9.23 6.04
C PHE A 65 -0.11 -10.71 6.34
N ASP A 66 0.25 -11.04 7.59
CA ASP A 66 0.58 -12.40 7.96
C ASP A 66 -0.62 -13.35 7.75
N GLY A 67 -0.42 -14.45 7.01
CA GLY A 67 -1.48 -15.42 6.72
C GLY A 67 -2.50 -15.01 5.64
N HIS A 68 -2.26 -13.93 4.89
CA HIS A 68 -3.16 -13.47 3.82
C HIS A 68 -2.49 -13.40 2.44
N GLU A 69 -3.25 -13.70 1.37
CA GLU A 69 -2.80 -13.61 -0.03
C GLU A 69 -2.85 -12.17 -0.61
N VAL A 70 -3.09 -11.19 0.26
CA VAL A 70 -3.19 -9.77 -0.08
C VAL A 70 -2.10 -8.98 0.63
N ALA A 71 -1.61 -7.95 -0.03
CA ALA A 71 -0.63 -7.00 0.51
C ALA A 71 -1.11 -5.57 0.28
N LEU A 72 -0.52 -4.60 0.99
CA LEU A 72 -0.58 -3.20 0.54
C LEU A 72 0.59 -2.94 -0.41
N LEU A 73 0.28 -2.36 -1.56
CA LEU A 73 1.26 -1.78 -2.46
C LEU A 73 1.31 -0.28 -2.20
N LEU A 74 2.50 0.26 -1.98
CA LEU A 74 2.72 1.70 -1.89
C LEU A 74 3.94 2.16 -2.67
N GLY A 75 3.92 3.42 -3.08
CA GLY A 75 5.04 4.04 -3.80
C GLY A 75 4.63 5.38 -4.40
N SER A 76 5.54 6.00 -5.14
CA SER A 76 5.16 7.16 -5.95
C SER A 76 4.10 6.76 -6.98
N ALA A 77 3.25 7.70 -7.39
CA ALA A 77 2.18 7.41 -8.33
C ALA A 77 2.69 6.79 -9.65
N ALA A 78 3.85 7.25 -10.14
CA ALA A 78 4.49 6.69 -11.32
C ALA A 78 4.91 5.23 -11.10
N VAL A 79 5.62 4.96 -10.01
CA VAL A 79 6.13 3.63 -9.66
C VAL A 79 5.00 2.62 -9.46
N VAL A 80 3.92 3.01 -8.78
CA VAL A 80 2.75 2.14 -8.57
C VAL A 80 2.04 1.84 -9.89
N LYS A 81 1.93 2.83 -10.79
CA LYS A 81 1.32 2.65 -12.10
C LYS A 81 2.15 1.73 -13.01
N GLU A 82 3.47 1.80 -12.94
CA GLU A 82 4.34 0.88 -13.69
C GLU A 82 4.33 -0.55 -13.11
N ALA A 83 4.07 -0.69 -11.81
CA ALA A 83 4.06 -1.97 -11.11
C ALA A 83 2.73 -2.73 -11.17
N THR A 84 1.68 -2.11 -11.72
CA THR A 84 0.30 -2.66 -11.73
C THR A 84 -0.22 -2.75 -13.16
N ASP A 85 -0.85 -3.89 -13.49
CA ASP A 85 -1.43 -4.09 -14.83
C ASP A 85 -2.72 -3.29 -15.01
N ARG A 86 -3.51 -3.14 -13.92
CA ARG A 86 -4.80 -2.46 -13.88
C ARG A 86 -5.09 -1.89 -12.48
N SER A 87 -5.85 -0.81 -12.42
CA SER A 87 -6.41 -0.24 -11.18
C SER A 87 -7.92 -0.45 -11.15
N VAL A 88 -8.46 -0.95 -10.04
CA VAL A 88 -9.90 -1.18 -9.86
C VAL A 88 -10.35 -0.52 -8.55
N HIS A 89 -11.38 0.34 -8.63
CA HIS A 89 -12.15 0.71 -7.45
C HIS A 89 -13.23 -0.34 -7.25
N VAL A 90 -13.14 -1.10 -6.16
CA VAL A 90 -14.17 -2.06 -5.79
C VAL A 90 -15.02 -1.39 -4.73
N PRO A 91 -16.31 -1.10 -5.00
CA PRO A 91 -17.19 -0.59 -3.96
C PRO A 91 -17.27 -1.64 -2.85
N LEU A 92 -16.67 -1.32 -1.70
CA LEU A 92 -16.87 -2.09 -0.50
C LEU A 92 -18.30 -1.80 -0.04
N ASN A 93 -19.26 -2.63 -0.45
CA ASN A 93 -20.55 -2.67 0.21
C ASN A 93 -20.30 -3.19 1.62
N MET A 94 -20.20 -2.27 2.58
CA MET A 94 -20.41 -2.54 4.01
C MET A 94 -21.89 -2.31 4.33
#